data_AF-A0A135VLI7-F1
#
_entry.id   AF-A0A135VLI7-F1
#
_cell.length_a   1.000
_cell.length_b   1.000
_cell.length_c   1.000
_cell.angle_alpha   90.00
_cell.angle_beta   90.00
_cell.angle_gamma   90.00
#
_symmetry.space_group_name_H-M   'P 1'
#
loop_
_entity.id
_entity.type
_entity.pdbx_description
1 polymer ?
#
loop_
_entity_poly.entity_id
_entity_poly.type
_entity_poly.pdbx_seq_one_letter_code
_entity_poly.pdbx_strand_id
1 'polypeptide(L)' 'MMQLPDSFMLSISILFFFLGLFSFGWLVVHIEHSRHRSLARTAMAIVLGAILIGFGLHFFLLSLGL' A
#
# COMPACT_ATOMS: atom_id res chain seq x y z
N MET A 1 -25.33 -12.82 -7.42
CA MET A 1 -23.99 -12.33 -7.03
C MET A 1 -24.09 -10.82 -6.87
N MET A 2 -23.69 -10.27 -5.74
CA MET A 2 -23.74 -8.82 -5.51
C MET A 2 -22.58 -8.18 -6.26
N GLN A 3 -22.85 -7.49 -7.37
CA GLN A 3 -21.84 -6.72 -8.09
C GLN A 3 -21.52 -5.48 -7.24
N LEU A 4 -20.29 -5.40 -6.76
CA LEU A 4 -19.80 -4.20 -6.08
C LEU A 4 -19.73 -3.06 -7.12
N PRO A 5 -20.15 -1.84 -6.78
CA PRO A 5 -20.07 -0.70 -7.69
C PRO A 5 -18.61 -0.42 -8.09
N ASP A 6 -18.37 -0.05 -9.35
CA ASP A 6 -17.01 0.28 -9.84
C ASP A 6 -16.38 1.43 -9.02
N SER A 7 -17.20 2.37 -8.58
CA SER A 7 -16.81 3.48 -7.70
C SER A 7 -16.30 3.02 -6.33
N PHE A 8 -16.79 1.89 -5.83
CA PHE A 8 -16.32 1.28 -4.59
C PHE A 8 -14.93 0.68 -4.75
N MET A 9 -14.68 -0.02 -5.87
CA MET A 9 -13.34 -0.57 -6.18
C MET A 9 -12.30 0.53 -6.35
N LEU A 10 -12.66 1.62 -7.02
CA LEU A 10 -11.78 2.79 -7.16
C LEU A 10 -11.47 3.41 -5.79
N SER A 11 -12.47 3.55 -4.92
CA SER A 11 -12.29 4.09 -3.56
C SER A 11 -11.36 3.20 -2.72
N ILE A 12 -11.51 1.88 -2.82
CA ILE A 12 -10.62 0.91 -2.17
C ILE A 12 -9.20 1.03 -2.71
N SER A 13 -9.03 1.12 -4.03
CA SER A 13 -7.72 1.29 -4.65
C SER A 13 -6.98 2.52 -4.11
N ILE A 14 -7.66 3.67 -4.05
CA ILE A 14 -7.10 4.92 -3.51
C ILE A 14 -6.68 4.74 -2.04
N LEU A 15 -7.50 4.08 -1.22
CA LEU A 15 -7.17 3.78 0.17
C LEU A 15 -5.89 2.93 0.27
N PHE A 16 -5.78 1.87 -0.54
CA PHE A 16 -4.60 1.00 -0.54
C PHE A 16 -3.34 1.73 -1.03
N PHE A 17 -3.46 2.60 -2.03
CA PHE A 17 -2.34 3.46 -2.45
C PHE A 17 -1.90 4.38 -1.32
N PHE A 18 -2.83 5.04 -0.65
CA PHE A 18 -2.52 5.92 0.49
C PHE A 18 -1.81 5.16 1.61
N LEU A 19 -2.31 3.98 1.99
CA LEU A 19 -1.69 3.14 3.02
C LEU A 19 -0.30 2.62 2.59
N GLY A 20 -0.13 2.26 1.32
CA GLY A 20 1.15 1.83 0.77
C GLY A 20 2.19 2.95 0.79
N LEU A 21 1.81 4.14 0.32
CA LEU A 21 2.65 5.35 0.41
C LEU A 21 2.99 5.68 1.86
N PHE A 22 2.03 5.59 2.78
CA PHE A 22 2.27 5.81 4.20
C PHE A 22 3.28 4.81 4.78
N SER A 23 3.20 3.52 4.41
CA SER A 23 4.17 2.49 4.81
C SER A 23 5.59 2.82 4.33
N PHE A 24 5.73 3.36 3.11
CA PHE A 24 7.03 3.81 2.61
C PHE A 24 7.51 5.11 3.28
N GLY A 25 6.61 6.04 3.61
CA GLY A 25 6.96 7.19 4.44
C GLY A 25 7.49 6.77 5.82
N TRP A 26 6.85 5.77 6.42
CA TRP A 26 7.28 5.17 7.69
C TRP A 26 8.67 4.49 7.58
N LEU A 27 8.96 3.87 6.44
CA LEU A 27 10.29 3.32 6.13
C LEU A 27 11.37 4.42 6.13
N VAL A 28 11.10 5.57 5.50
CA VAL A 28 12.04 6.71 5.47
C VAL A 28 12.34 7.18 6.89
N VAL A 29 11.30 7.37 7.72
CA VAL A 29 11.46 7.74 9.14
C VAL A 29 12.33 6.73 9.88
N HIS A 30 12.12 5.43 9.66
CA HIS A 30 12.97 4.42 10.26
C HIS A 30 14.41 4.46 9.76
N ILE A 31 14.67 4.66 8.47
CA ILE A 31 16.03 4.69 7.94
C ILE A 31 16.79 5.91 8.46
N GLU A 32 16.13 7.05 8.57
CA GLU A 32 16.76 8.36 8.79
C GLU A 32 16.83 8.75 10.27
N HIS A 33 15.83 8.39 11.08
CA HIS A 33 15.76 8.76 12.51
C HIS A 33 16.08 7.62 13.48
N SER A 34 16.25 6.37 13.02
CA SER A 34 16.53 5.27 13.97
C SER A 34 18.01 5.21 14.36
N ARG A 35 18.27 5.41 15.66
CA ARG A 35 19.61 5.25 16.28
C ARG A 35 20.12 3.80 16.22
N HIS A 36 19.21 2.84 16.05
CA HIS A 36 19.49 1.42 15.83
C HIS A 36 18.74 0.97 14.58
N ARG A 37 19.46 0.79 13.47
CA ARG A 37 18.91 0.26 12.22
C ARG A 37 18.45 -1.17 12.44
N SER A 38 17.16 -1.37 12.72
CA SER A 38 16.56 -2.69 12.77
C SER A 38 16.23 -3.14 11.35
N LEU A 39 17.10 -3.96 10.76
CA LEU A 39 16.94 -4.52 9.42
C LEU A 39 15.58 -5.21 9.24
N ALA A 40 15.09 -5.88 10.28
CA ALA A 40 13.76 -6.50 10.29
C ALA A 40 12.63 -5.48 10.08
N ARG A 41 12.67 -4.33 10.75
CA ARG A 41 11.64 -3.28 10.62
C ARG A 41 11.64 -2.66 9.24
N THR A 42 12.84 -2.39 8.71
CA THR A 42 13.02 -1.88 7.34
C THR A 42 12.46 -2.86 6.32
N ALA A 43 12.80 -4.15 6.43
CA ALA A 43 12.29 -5.18 5.54
C ALA A 43 10.76 -5.33 5.62
N MET A 44 10.19 -5.33 6.83
CA MET A 44 8.73 -5.40 7.01
C MET A 44 8.01 -4.20 6.39
N ALA A 45 8.53 -2.98 6.55
CA ALA A 45 7.92 -1.79 5.96
C ALA A 45 7.98 -1.79 4.42
N ILE A 46 9.07 -2.32 3.83
CA ILE A 46 9.19 -2.52 2.37
C ILE A 46 8.17 -3.55 1.89
N VAL A 47 8.11 -4.72 2.54
CA VAL A 47 7.18 -5.80 2.17
C VAL A 47 5.74 -5.35 2.29
N LEU A 48 5.39 -4.70 3.40
CA LEU A 48 4.04 -4.18 3.62
C LEU A 48 3.67 -3.12 2.58
N GLY A 49 4.57 -2.16 2.30
CA GLY A 49 4.35 -1.15 1.28
C GLY A 49 4.14 -1.76 -0.11
N ALA A 50 4.97 -2.73 -0.51
CA ALA A 50 4.86 -3.42 -1.79
C ALA A 50 3.52 -4.18 -1.92
N ILE A 51 3.09 -4.88 -0.87
CA ILE A 51 1.80 -5.58 -0.83
C ILE A 51 0.64 -4.58 -0.99
N LEU A 52 0.65 -3.48 -0.23
CA LEU A 52 -0.42 -2.49 -0.25
C LEU A 52 -0.52 -1.78 -1.60
N ILE A 53 0.62 -1.40 -2.20
CA ILE A 53 0.64 -0.83 -3.56
C ILE A 53 0.19 -1.86 -4.59
N GLY A 54 0.61 -3.12 -4.47
CA GLY A 54 0.18 -4.20 -5.36
C GLY A 54 -1.32 -4.40 -5.35
N PHE A 55 -1.95 -4.44 -4.16
CA PHE A 55 -3.41 -4.49 -4.04
C PHE A 55 -4.08 -3.21 -4.53
N GLY A 56 -3.52 -2.04 -4.24
CA GLY A 56 -4.02 -0.76 -4.77
C GLY A 56 -4.07 -0.76 -6.29
N LEU A 57 -3.00 -1.22 -6.94
CA LEU A 57 -2.93 -1.39 -8.39
C LEU A 57 -3.91 -2.44 -8.90
N HIS A 58 -4.03 -3.57 -8.22
CA HIS A 58 -4.98 -4.62 -8.60
C HIS A 58 -6.42 -4.13 -8.59
N PHE A 59 -6.85 -3.44 -7.51
CA PHE A 59 -8.20 -2.87 -7.44
C PHE A 59 -8.41 -1.71 -8.42
N PHE A 60 -7.34 -0.96 -8.73
CA PHE A 60 -7.40 0.08 -9.77
C PHE A 60 -7.72 -0.54 -11.12
N LEU A 61 -6.99 -1.58 -11.52
CA LEU A 61 -7.20 -2.27 -12.79
C LEU A 61 -8.62 -2.88 -12.86
N LEU A 62 -9.06 -3.53 -11.78
CA LEU A 62 -10.43 -4.04 -11.68
C LEU A 62 -11.47 -2.94 -11.86
N SER A 63 -11.25 -1.73 -11.31
CA SER A 63 -12.16 -0.59 -11.49
C SER A 63 -12.22 -0.07 -12.93
N LEU A 64 -11.21 -0.36 -13.75
CA LEU A 64 -11.17 -0.06 -15.18
C LEU A 64 -11.71 -1.21 -16.04
N GLY A 65 -12.08 -2.35 -15.43
CA GLY A 65 -12.49 -3.56 -16.14
C GLY A 65 -11.34 -4.34 -16.79
N LEU A 66 -10.11 -4.15 -16.29
CA LEU A 66 -8.89 -4.86 -16.71
C LEU A 66 -8.49 -5.93 -15.69
#